data_AF-A0A964HCK5-F1
#
_entry.id   AF-A0A964HCK5-F1
#
_cell.length_a   1.000
_cell.length_b   1.000
_cell.length_c   1.000
_cell.angle_alpha   90.00
_cell.angle_beta   90.00
_cell.angle_gamma   90.00
#
_symmetry.space_group_name_H-M   'P 1'
#
loop_
_entity.id
_entity.type
_entity.pdbx_description
1 polymer ?
#
loop_
_entity_poly.entity_id
_entity_poly.type
_entity_poly.pdbx_seq_one_letter_code
_entity_poly.pdbx_strand_id
1 'polypeptide(L)'
;KVKDLAEGTKKVKRTFAYKVKLKNLKGDPAVITVTEQFPVSRTDKVKVKLVAPEFGDEAAEFGVKQKPNGVIEWKVRLAPQETQELPLEYQVEYSSDSGISGL
;
A
#
# COMPACT_ATOMS: atom_id res chain seq x y z
N LYS A 1 16.29 19.89 -42.32
CA LYS A 1 15.47 20.16 -41.11
C LYS A 1 14.26 19.25 -41.16
N VAL A 2 14.34 18.09 -40.51
CA VAL A 2 13.19 17.22 -40.26
C VAL A 2 13.14 17.08 -38.75
N LYS A 3 12.06 17.58 -38.15
CA LYS A 3 11.85 17.61 -36.70
C LYS A 3 11.71 16.17 -36.21
N ASP A 4 12.59 15.74 -35.33
CA ASP A 4 12.43 14.53 -34.55
C ASP A 4 11.09 14.56 -33.78
N LEU A 5 10.34 13.48 -33.91
CA LEU A 5 9.08 13.19 -33.24
C LEU A 5 9.35 12.99 -31.73
N ALA A 6 8.98 13.97 -30.92
CA ALA A 6 8.75 13.76 -29.49
C ALA A 6 7.23 13.73 -29.26
N GLU A 7 6.63 12.56 -29.50
CA GLU A 7 5.25 12.30 -29.10
C GLU A 7 5.24 12.14 -27.56
N GLY A 8 4.86 13.20 -26.86
CA GLY A 8 4.83 13.23 -25.40
C GLY A 8 3.76 12.28 -24.86
N THR A 9 4.16 11.07 -24.49
CA THR A 9 3.29 10.08 -23.86
C THR A 9 2.73 10.69 -22.57
N LYS A 10 1.41 10.87 -22.47
CA LYS A 10 0.79 11.47 -21.27
C LYS A 10 0.97 10.51 -20.09
N LYS A 11 1.51 11.01 -18.98
CA LYS A 11 1.61 10.25 -17.74
C LYS A 11 0.31 10.33 -16.96
N VAL A 12 -0.20 9.19 -16.53
CA VAL A 12 -1.35 9.04 -15.64
C VAL A 12 -0.84 8.69 -14.26
N LYS A 13 -1.36 9.39 -13.25
CA LYS A 13 -1.11 9.13 -11.83
C LYS A 13 -2.46 8.85 -11.15
N ARG A 14 -2.58 7.71 -10.49
CA ARG A 14 -3.76 7.31 -9.70
C ARG A 14 -3.34 7.03 -8.26
N THR A 15 -4.12 7.51 -7.31
CA THR A 15 -3.93 7.25 -5.88
C THR A 15 -5.09 6.40 -5.39
N PHE A 16 -4.77 5.38 -4.59
CA PHE A 16 -5.73 4.51 -3.93
C PHE A 16 -5.49 4.61 -2.44
N ALA A 17 -6.55 4.89 -1.68
CA ALA A 17 -6.51 5.04 -0.23
C ALA A 17 -7.58 4.15 0.41
N TYR A 18 -7.14 3.27 1.30
CA TYR A 18 -7.93 2.31 2.04
C TYR A 18 -7.67 2.47 3.53
N LYS A 19 -8.63 2.03 4.34
CA LYS A 19 -8.55 2.06 5.79
C LYS A 19 -9.20 0.81 6.37
N VAL A 20 -8.43 0.02 7.12
CA VAL A 20 -8.94 -1.11 7.88
C VAL A 20 -9.26 -0.63 9.30
N LYS A 21 -10.50 -0.85 9.76
CA LYS A 21 -10.91 -0.54 11.14
C LYS A 21 -11.02 -1.83 11.95
N LEU A 22 -10.24 -1.93 13.01
CA LEU A 22 -10.26 -3.04 13.96
C LEU A 22 -10.87 -2.57 15.28
N LYS A 23 -11.72 -3.39 15.89
CA LYS A 23 -12.24 -3.15 17.24
C LYS A 23 -12.17 -4.43 18.06
N ASN A 24 -11.54 -4.37 19.22
CA ASN A 24 -11.58 -5.47 20.18
C ASN A 24 -12.87 -5.41 21.00
N LEU A 25 -13.80 -6.33 20.77
CA LEU A 25 -15.05 -6.41 21.52
C LEU A 25 -14.94 -7.22 22.82
N LYS A 26 -13.78 -7.82 23.11
CA LYS A 26 -13.55 -8.63 24.31
C LYS A 26 -13.35 -7.76 25.56
N GLY A 27 -13.46 -8.40 26.72
CA GLY A 27 -13.11 -7.83 28.01
C GLY A 27 -11.62 -7.89 28.34
N ASP A 28 -10.81 -8.53 27.48
CA ASP A 28 -9.38 -8.77 27.62
C ASP A 28 -8.59 -8.27 26.40
N PRO A 29 -7.28 -7.99 26.53
CA PRO A 29 -6.44 -7.58 25.40
C PRO A 29 -6.31 -8.65 24.32
N ALA A 30 -6.32 -8.25 23.05
CA ALA A 30 -6.16 -9.13 21.91
C ALA A 30 -4.95 -8.73 21.04
N VAL A 31 -4.21 -9.71 20.55
CA VAL A 31 -3.18 -9.51 19.52
C VAL A 31 -3.75 -9.94 18.17
N ILE A 32 -3.71 -9.05 17.18
CA ILE A 32 -4.26 -9.26 15.84
C ILE A 32 -3.16 -9.04 14.82
N THR A 33 -3.04 -9.96 13.87
CA THR A 33 -2.23 -9.79 12.67
C THR A 33 -3.15 -9.56 11.48
N VAL A 34 -2.92 -8.49 10.74
CA VAL A 34 -3.62 -8.16 9.49
C VAL A 34 -2.61 -8.14 8.36
N THR A 35 -2.93 -8.81 7.26
CA THR A 35 -2.13 -8.78 6.03
C THR A 35 -2.95 -8.19 4.89
N GLU A 36 -2.42 -7.16 4.24
CA GLU A 36 -3.00 -6.60 3.01
C GLU A 36 -1.99 -6.65 1.88
N GLN A 37 -2.49 -6.60 0.65
CA GLN A 37 -1.67 -6.54 -0.56
C GLN A 37 -1.80 -5.19 -1.25
N PHE A 38 -0.73 -4.77 -1.94
CA PHE A 38 -0.74 -3.67 -2.87
C PHE A 38 -0.03 -4.07 -4.18
N PRO A 39 -0.32 -3.40 -5.30
CA PRO A 39 0.25 -3.78 -6.59
C PRO A 39 1.78 -3.75 -6.60
N VAL A 40 2.40 -4.78 -7.16
CA VAL A 40 3.84 -4.81 -7.44
C VAL A 40 4.03 -4.63 -8.93
N SER A 41 4.86 -3.67 -9.31
CA SER A 41 5.18 -3.50 -10.72
C SER A 41 6.02 -4.66 -11.24
N ARG A 42 5.65 -5.16 -12.42
CA ARG A 42 6.39 -6.21 -13.15
C ARG A 42 7.25 -5.64 -14.29
N THR A 43 7.15 -4.35 -14.57
CA THR A 43 7.88 -3.67 -15.65
C THR A 43 8.33 -2.28 -15.20
N ASP A 44 9.30 -1.70 -15.88
CA ASP A 44 9.79 -0.34 -15.65
C ASP A 44 8.78 0.75 -16.08
N LYS A 45 7.80 0.40 -16.91
CA LYS A 45 6.76 1.31 -17.43
C LYS A 45 5.70 1.70 -16.41
N VAL A 46 5.54 0.90 -15.35
CA VAL A 46 4.59 1.17 -14.26
C VAL A 46 5.40 1.39 -12.98
N LYS A 47 5.13 2.51 -12.30
CA LYS A 47 5.72 2.83 -11.01
C LYS A 47 4.65 2.73 -9.94
N VAL A 48 4.90 1.93 -8.92
CA VAL A 48 4.05 1.88 -7.72
C VAL A 48 4.83 2.46 -6.55
N LYS A 49 4.22 3.40 -5.84
CA LYS A 49 4.76 3.99 -4.62
C LYS A 49 3.78 3.75 -3.49
N LEU A 50 4.24 3.06 -2.44
CA LEU A 50 3.51 2.98 -1.18
C LEU A 50 3.61 4.34 -0.46
N VAL A 51 2.48 4.87 -0.02
CA VAL A 51 2.33 6.18 0.64
C VAL A 51 2.02 5.99 2.13
N ALA A 52 1.15 5.03 2.45
CA ALA A 52 0.87 4.59 3.81
C ALA A 52 0.78 3.05 3.81
N PRO A 53 1.18 2.39 4.90
CA PRO A 53 1.53 2.96 6.21
C PRO A 53 2.99 3.41 6.30
N GLU A 54 3.30 4.22 7.30
CA GLU A 54 4.69 4.53 7.68
C GLU A 54 5.28 3.34 8.43
N PHE A 55 6.44 2.86 7.98
CA PHE A 55 7.13 1.74 8.62
C PHE A 55 7.90 2.22 9.86
N GLY A 56 7.69 1.51 10.96
CA GLY A 56 8.43 1.70 12.19
C GLY A 56 9.69 0.82 12.24
N ASP A 57 10.20 0.61 13.44
CA ASP A 57 11.33 -0.28 13.71
C ASP A 57 11.00 -1.74 13.32
N GLU A 58 11.81 -2.33 12.45
CA GLU A 58 11.66 -3.74 12.04
C GLU A 58 11.86 -4.73 13.19
N ALA A 59 12.61 -4.34 14.23
CA ALA A 59 12.82 -5.16 15.43
C ALA A 59 11.63 -5.14 16.39
N ALA A 60 10.68 -4.20 16.21
CA ALA A 60 9.51 -4.13 17.07
C ALA A 60 8.63 -5.37 16.95
N GLU A 61 8.09 -5.84 18.08
CA GLU A 61 7.14 -6.95 18.10
C GLU A 61 5.80 -6.54 17.47
N PHE A 62 5.37 -5.30 17.73
CA PHE A 62 4.14 -4.72 17.22
C PHE A 62 4.46 -3.55 16.30
N GLY A 63 3.63 -3.34 15.29
CA GLY A 63 3.85 -2.34 14.26
C GLY A 63 3.55 -2.91 12.89
N VAL A 64 4.04 -2.22 11.86
CA VAL A 64 3.85 -2.61 10.48
C VAL A 64 5.16 -2.99 9.81
N LYS A 65 5.13 -4.05 9.02
CA LYS A 65 6.27 -4.57 8.27
C LYS A 65 5.89 -4.79 6.82
N GLN A 66 6.80 -4.47 5.92
CA GLN A 66 6.67 -4.86 4.53
C GLN A 66 7.16 -6.30 4.37
N LYS A 67 6.37 -7.12 3.69
CA LYS A 67 6.71 -8.49 3.32
C LYS A 67 6.96 -8.55 1.80
N PRO A 68 7.62 -9.60 1.30
CA PRO A 68 7.81 -9.78 -0.14
C PRO A 68 6.49 -9.73 -0.93
N ASN A 69 6.60 -9.46 -2.23
CA ASN A 69 5.47 -9.50 -3.17
C ASN A 69 4.34 -8.50 -2.86
N GLY A 70 4.68 -7.32 -2.32
CA GLY A 70 3.71 -6.24 -2.14
C GLY A 70 2.72 -6.52 -1.00
N VAL A 71 3.15 -7.25 0.02
CA VAL A 71 2.34 -7.55 1.19
C VAL A 71 2.76 -6.63 2.34
N ILE A 72 1.79 -6.16 3.10
CA ILE A 72 1.98 -5.39 4.32
C ILE A 72 1.37 -6.20 5.46
N GLU A 73 2.10 -6.31 6.55
CA GLU A 73 1.68 -7.03 7.75
C GLU A 73 1.67 -6.08 8.94
N TRP A 74 0.49 -5.83 9.51
CA TRP A 74 0.35 -5.16 10.80
C TRP A 74 0.19 -6.20 11.88
N LYS A 75 1.01 -6.12 12.93
CA LYS A 75 0.78 -6.84 14.19
C LYS A 75 0.44 -5.81 15.26
N VAL A 76 -0.79 -5.83 15.74
CA VAL A 76 -1.31 -4.85 16.71
C VAL A 76 -1.80 -5.54 17.97
N ARG A 77 -1.60 -4.86 19.11
CA ARG A 77 -2.18 -5.26 20.38
C ARG A 77 -3.28 -4.26 20.72
N LEU A 78 -4.49 -4.75 20.88
CA LEU A 78 -5.66 -3.95 21.25
C LEU A 78 -6.04 -4.24 22.71
N ALA A 79 -6.14 -3.22 23.53
CA ALA A 79 -6.76 -3.27 24.84
C ALA A 79 -8.26 -3.65 24.73
N PRO A 80 -8.92 -4.02 25.85
CA PRO A 80 -10.37 -4.25 25.85
C PRO A 80 -11.12 -3.03 25.30
N GLN A 81 -12.09 -3.26 24.42
CA GLN A 81 -12.91 -2.21 23.80
C GLN A 81 -12.15 -1.21 22.90
N GLU A 82 -10.84 -1.39 22.69
CA GLU A 82 -10.03 -0.49 21.86
C GLU A 82 -10.39 -0.61 20.38
N THR A 83 -10.32 0.52 19.68
CA THR A 83 -10.47 0.61 18.22
C THR A 83 -9.20 1.20 17.63
N GLN A 84 -8.68 0.57 16.57
CA GLN A 84 -7.51 1.06 15.84
C GLN A 84 -7.80 1.08 14.33
N GLU A 85 -7.24 2.06 13.64
CA GLU A 85 -7.32 2.19 12.19
C GLU A 85 -5.94 1.93 11.56
N LEU A 86 -5.90 1.13 10.50
CA LEU A 86 -4.70 0.80 9.74
C LEU A 86 -4.83 1.38 8.32
N PRO A 87 -4.08 2.44 7.98
CA PRO A 87 -4.15 3.05 6.66
C PRO A 87 -3.32 2.26 5.65
N LEU A 88 -3.85 2.13 4.43
CA LEU A 88 -3.12 1.64 3.26
C LEU A 88 -3.34 2.62 2.12
N GLU A 89 -2.29 3.30 1.69
CA GLU A 89 -2.34 4.22 0.57
C GLU A 89 -1.20 3.93 -0.39
N TYR A 90 -1.49 3.85 -1.68
CA TYR A 90 -0.46 3.73 -2.70
C TYR A 90 -0.83 4.49 -3.96
N GLN A 91 0.20 4.85 -4.71
CA GLN A 91 0.11 5.60 -5.94
C GLN A 91 0.66 4.76 -7.09
N VAL A 92 -0.08 4.70 -8.20
CA VAL A 92 0.35 4.05 -9.44
C VAL A 92 0.53 5.12 -10.52
N GLU A 93 1.72 5.18 -11.11
CA GLU A 93 2.07 6.06 -12.24
C GLU A 93 2.42 5.22 -13.48
N TYR A 94 1.88 5.60 -14.63
CA TYR A 94 2.09 4.90 -15.89
C TYR A 94 1.81 5.79 -17.12
N SER A 95 2.25 5.36 -18.29
CA SER A 95 1.95 6.04 -19.57
C SER A 95 0.56 5.68 -20.09
N SER A 96 -0.21 6.65 -20.59
CA SER A 96 -1.57 6.44 -21.11
C SER A 96 -1.67 5.39 -22.22
N ASP A 97 -0.60 5.21 -22.99
CA ASP A 97 -0.53 4.26 -24.10
C ASP A 97 -0.16 2.84 -23.66
N SER A 98 0.20 2.65 -22.39
CA SER A 98 0.41 1.33 -21.80
C SER A 98 -0.94 0.80 -21.31
N GLY A 99 -1.51 -0.18 -22.01
CA GLY A 99 -2.68 -0.92 -21.52
C GLY A 99 -2.35 -1.56 -20.16
N ILE A 100 -3.02 -1.10 -19.10
CA ILE A 100 -2.87 -1.69 -17.77
C ILE A 100 -4.04 -2.63 -17.50
N SER A 101 -3.72 -3.81 -16.99
CA SER A 101 -4.68 -4.78 -16.47
C SER A 101 -4.27 -5.22 -15.07
N GLY A 102 -5.24 -5.61 -14.25
CA GLY A 102 -4.99 -6.13 -12.89
C GLY A 102 -4.68 -5.07 -11.82
N LEU A 103 -5.23 -3.85 -11.97
CA LEU A 103 -5.33 -2.87 -10.88
C LEU A 103 -6.52 -3.19 -9.96
#